data_AF-A0A7J6U605-F1
#
_entry.id   AF-A0A7J6U605-F1
#
_cell.length_a   1.000
_cell.length_b   1.000
_cell.length_c   1.000
_cell.angle_alpha   90.00
_cell.angle_beta   90.00
_cell.angle_gamma   90.00
#
_symmetry.space_group_name_H-M   'P 1'
#
loop_
_entity.id
_entity.type
_entity.pdbx_description
1 polymer ?
#
loop_
_entity_poly.entity_id
_entity_poly.type
_entity_poly.pdbx_seq_one_letter_code
_entity_poly.pdbx_strand_id
1 'polypeptide(L)'
;MGASCCSSSAAPDDPTRMDSLVEETRTDSQPRGGSSSAAVAVGSDVLTDGDEIDVRLLVDSDPFEQPVSPINQSGGTAAFYRVKYNEGSSGGRTPYYWIGKDLARAADEVDFYDEINALRKSENANGSGCQSWAISEYMLEYAGVCRLRVKCPAKASAHTGSEASSSVNGKSPVSATGVIEERDLILLRNLHDGYKKLRLLDIKMGEVTAVAGWQGKSRFRAWRGHRIDKHTNSQVEGFRLEGFGGSPWSLRSMDPSAALKMYKSQARRLQYQRLSAQDFLTFFLDMRHAYSSDGPLSQGRTPEEYIELVLLQILRK
;
A
#
# COMPACT_ATOMS: atom_id res chain seq x y z
N MET A 1 35.65 36.97 31.92
CA MET A 1 36.40 36.48 30.75
C MET A 1 35.68 35.24 30.25
N GLY A 2 34.96 35.38 29.14
CA GLY A 2 34.08 34.35 28.60
C GLY A 2 34.73 33.52 27.51
N ALA A 3 34.29 32.28 27.38
CA ALA A 3 34.44 31.49 26.17
C ALA A 3 33.09 30.80 25.92
N SER A 4 32.35 31.33 24.95
CA SER A 4 31.12 30.78 24.40
C SER A 4 31.52 29.96 23.17
N CYS A 5 31.37 28.64 23.23
CA CYS A 5 31.57 27.75 22.10
C CYS A 5 30.21 27.37 21.52
N CYS A 6 29.66 28.23 20.67
CA CYS A 6 28.53 27.90 19.80
C CYS A 6 29.05 27.17 18.56
N SER A 7 28.98 25.84 18.56
CA SER A 7 29.18 25.03 17.36
C SER A 7 27.83 24.87 16.65
N SER A 8 27.57 25.73 15.67
CA SER A 8 26.46 25.60 14.73
C SER A 8 26.71 24.40 13.79
N SER A 9 26.02 23.29 14.04
CA SER A 9 25.94 22.21 13.05
C SER A 9 24.89 22.58 12.01
N ALA A 10 25.35 22.87 10.80
CA ALA A 10 24.49 22.99 9.64
C ALA A 10 23.86 21.63 9.34
N ALA A 11 22.53 21.58 9.27
CA ALA A 11 21.80 20.42 8.78
C ALA A 11 22.14 20.23 7.29
N PRO A 12 22.46 19.01 6.83
CA PRO A 12 22.65 18.77 5.40
C PRO A 12 21.30 18.84 4.68
N ASP A 13 21.30 19.56 3.55
CA ASP A 13 20.23 19.59 2.57
C ASP A 13 19.79 18.17 2.18
N ASP A 14 18.49 18.00 2.01
CA ASP A 14 17.81 16.75 1.65
C ASP A 14 17.71 16.63 0.12
N PRO A 15 18.34 15.63 -0.52
CA PRO A 15 17.99 15.25 -1.87
C PRO A 15 17.61 13.78 -1.88
N THR A 16 16.33 13.46 -1.73
CA THR A 16 15.87 12.12 -2.08
C THR A 16 14.52 12.09 -2.77
N ARG A 17 14.50 12.59 -4.01
CA ARG A 17 13.59 12.11 -5.05
C ARG A 17 14.15 10.78 -5.58
N MET A 18 13.55 9.66 -5.19
CA MET A 18 13.87 8.36 -5.76
C MET A 18 12.83 8.01 -6.83
N ASP A 19 13.17 8.29 -8.09
CA ASP A 19 12.49 7.73 -9.24
C ASP A 19 12.88 6.24 -9.35
N SER A 20 11.94 5.34 -9.09
CA SER A 20 12.13 3.90 -9.30
C SER A 20 11.16 3.43 -10.39
N LEU A 21 11.73 3.14 -11.55
CA LEU A 21 11.04 2.50 -12.67
C LEU A 21 10.82 1.03 -12.31
N VAL A 22 9.56 0.63 -12.20
CA VAL A 22 9.18 -0.78 -12.07
C VAL A 22 8.95 -1.31 -13.49
N GLU A 23 9.86 -2.17 -13.94
CA GLU A 23 9.75 -2.87 -15.22
C GLU A 23 8.94 -4.16 -14.99
N GLU A 24 7.69 -4.20 -15.44
CA GLU A 24 6.90 -5.42 -15.54
C GLU A 24 7.25 -6.16 -16.82
N THR A 25 8.06 -7.22 -16.74
CA THR A 25 8.23 -8.18 -17.83
C THR A 25 6.93 -8.95 -18.06
N ARG A 26 6.19 -8.61 -19.12
CA ARG A 26 5.07 -9.39 -19.67
C ARG A 26 5.61 -10.61 -20.42
N THR A 27 5.08 -11.79 -20.10
CA THR A 27 5.21 -13.00 -20.91
C THR A 27 3.79 -13.41 -21.32
N ASP A 28 3.50 -13.27 -22.61
CA ASP A 28 2.23 -13.72 -23.20
C ASP A 28 2.31 -15.23 -23.45
N SER A 29 1.43 -15.97 -22.80
CA SER A 29 1.18 -17.38 -23.12
C SER A 29 -0.33 -17.60 -23.19
N GLN A 30 -0.83 -17.89 -24.39
CA GLN A 30 -2.21 -18.26 -24.64
C GLN A 30 -2.57 -19.60 -23.97
N PRO A 31 -3.76 -19.76 -23.37
CA PRO A 31 -4.20 -21.06 -22.87
C PRO A 31 -4.82 -21.90 -23.99
N ARG A 32 -4.35 -23.15 -24.13
CA ARG A 32 -5.03 -24.23 -24.86
C ARG A 32 -6.15 -24.82 -23.98
N GLY A 33 -7.30 -25.06 -24.60
CA GLY A 33 -8.49 -25.61 -23.96
C GLY A 33 -8.32 -27.04 -23.47
N GLY A 34 -9.02 -27.37 -22.38
CA GLY A 34 -9.04 -28.70 -21.78
C GLY A 34 -10.27 -28.91 -20.88
N SER A 35 -11.18 -29.73 -21.40
CA SER A 35 -12.22 -30.60 -20.84
C SER A 35 -12.86 -30.37 -19.45
N SER A 36 -14.19 -30.44 -19.51
CA SER A 36 -15.23 -30.38 -18.47
C SER A 36 -15.24 -31.58 -17.51
N SER A 37 -15.58 -31.34 -16.24
CA SER A 37 -16.20 -32.33 -15.34
C SER A 37 -17.41 -31.70 -14.65
N ALA A 38 -18.53 -32.40 -14.71
CA ALA A 38 -19.85 -32.01 -14.24
C ALA A 38 -19.93 -31.83 -12.72
N ALA A 39 -20.58 -30.75 -12.29
CA ALA A 39 -21.02 -30.52 -10.91
C ALA A 39 -22.56 -30.42 -10.86
N VAL A 40 -23.09 -30.96 -9.78
CA VAL A 40 -24.50 -31.23 -9.48
C VAL A 40 -25.31 -29.93 -9.36
N ALA A 41 -26.44 -29.88 -10.07
CA ALA A 41 -27.40 -28.79 -10.02
C ALA A 41 -28.26 -28.90 -8.76
N VAL A 42 -28.15 -27.90 -7.88
CA VAL A 42 -29.16 -27.57 -6.86
C VAL A 42 -29.83 -26.29 -7.34
N GLY A 43 -31.17 -26.33 -7.44
CA GLY A 43 -31.98 -25.28 -8.03
C GLY A 43 -31.81 -23.94 -7.34
N SER A 44 -31.35 -22.95 -8.09
CA SER A 44 -31.34 -21.54 -7.73
C SER A 44 -32.54 -20.86 -8.40
N ASP A 45 -33.45 -20.33 -7.60
CA ASP A 45 -34.49 -19.43 -8.05
C ASP A 45 -33.86 -18.24 -8.82
N VAL A 46 -34.39 -17.99 -10.01
CA VAL A 46 -33.92 -16.93 -10.91
C VAL A 46 -34.36 -15.59 -10.35
N LEU A 47 -33.49 -14.96 -9.57
CA LEU A 47 -33.55 -13.52 -9.31
C LEU A 47 -33.09 -12.80 -10.59
N THR A 48 -33.88 -11.84 -11.04
CA THR A 48 -33.61 -11.05 -12.24
C THR A 48 -32.39 -10.16 -12.03
N ASP A 49 -31.41 -10.33 -12.91
CA ASP A 49 -30.02 -9.83 -12.94
C ASP A 49 -29.86 -8.29 -13.12
N GLY A 50 -30.80 -7.49 -12.61
CA GLY A 50 -30.95 -6.07 -12.97
C GLY A 50 -30.77 -5.03 -11.86
N ASP A 51 -30.91 -5.41 -10.58
CA ASP A 51 -31.01 -4.45 -9.46
C ASP A 51 -29.86 -4.55 -8.42
N GLU A 52 -28.84 -5.36 -8.66
CA GLU A 52 -27.75 -5.58 -7.69
C GLU A 52 -26.58 -4.57 -7.84
N ILE A 53 -26.88 -3.34 -8.27
CA ILE A 53 -25.89 -2.25 -8.37
C ILE A 53 -26.51 -0.95 -7.84
N ASP A 54 -26.80 -0.83 -6.54
CA ASP A 54 -27.06 0.53 -5.99
C ASP A 54 -26.90 0.72 -4.48
N VAL A 55 -25.88 0.14 -3.85
CA VAL A 55 -25.56 0.52 -2.45
C VAL A 55 -24.10 0.94 -2.27
N ARG A 56 -23.35 1.15 -3.37
CA ARG A 56 -22.02 1.72 -3.27
C ARG A 56 -22.10 3.12 -2.69
N LEU A 57 -21.31 3.38 -1.67
CA LEU A 57 -21.25 4.71 -1.06
C LEU A 57 -20.56 5.67 -2.04
N LEU A 58 -21.34 6.48 -2.75
CA LEU A 58 -20.80 7.47 -3.68
C LEU A 58 -20.52 8.79 -2.94
N VAL A 59 -19.34 9.35 -3.20
CA VAL A 59 -18.89 10.64 -2.63
C VAL A 59 -18.89 11.69 -3.74
N ASP A 60 -19.51 12.83 -3.44
CA ASP A 60 -19.51 13.99 -4.33
C ASP A 60 -18.07 14.49 -4.60
N SER A 61 -17.80 14.86 -5.84
CA SER A 61 -16.50 15.34 -6.31
C SER A 61 -16.30 16.84 -6.08
N ASP A 62 -17.39 17.60 -5.91
CA ASP A 62 -17.40 19.06 -5.78
C ASP A 62 -16.56 19.60 -4.60
N PRO A 63 -16.46 18.92 -3.44
CA PRO A 63 -15.60 19.37 -2.35
C PRO A 63 -14.09 19.31 -2.63
N PHE A 64 -13.64 18.69 -3.73
CA PHE A 64 -12.23 18.39 -3.99
C PHE A 64 -11.62 19.23 -5.13
N GLU A 65 -10.34 19.56 -4.98
CA GLU A 65 -9.54 20.21 -6.02
C GLU A 65 -9.30 19.23 -7.18
N GLN A 66 -9.55 19.68 -8.41
CA GLN A 66 -9.38 18.88 -9.62
C GLN A 66 -8.57 19.63 -10.68
N PRO A 67 -7.73 18.94 -11.50
CA PRO A 67 -7.50 17.50 -11.47
C PRO A 67 -6.49 17.08 -10.38
N VAL A 68 -6.72 15.93 -9.76
CA VAL A 68 -5.85 15.36 -8.73
C VAL A 68 -4.56 14.80 -9.31
N SER A 69 -3.50 14.79 -8.51
CA SER A 69 -2.16 14.39 -8.97
C SER A 69 -1.76 13.01 -8.40
N PRO A 70 -1.10 12.14 -9.18
CA PRO A 70 -0.65 10.85 -8.71
C PRO A 70 0.44 11.01 -7.64
N ILE A 71 0.49 10.09 -6.70
CA ILE A 71 1.52 10.01 -5.67
C ILE A 71 2.50 8.92 -6.07
N ASN A 72 3.78 9.28 -6.16
CA ASN A 72 4.86 8.33 -6.38
C ASN A 72 5.17 7.58 -5.08
N GLN A 73 4.26 6.71 -4.64
CA GLN A 73 4.48 5.83 -3.50
C GLN A 73 4.65 4.39 -3.99
N SER A 74 5.82 3.82 -3.73
CA SER A 74 6.14 2.43 -4.06
C SER A 74 5.44 1.50 -3.07
N GLY A 75 4.46 0.71 -3.50
CA GLY A 75 3.89 -0.26 -2.55
C GLY A 75 2.77 -1.18 -3.01
N GLY A 76 2.20 -1.04 -4.22
CA GLY A 76 1.03 -1.85 -4.54
C GLY A 76 0.73 -1.99 -6.02
N THR A 77 -0.34 -2.73 -6.28
CA THR A 77 -0.94 -2.88 -7.61
C THR A 77 -1.67 -1.62 -8.04
N ALA A 78 -2.37 -0.93 -7.14
CA ALA A 78 -3.13 0.28 -7.44
C ALA A 78 -2.30 1.57 -7.34
N ALA A 79 -2.58 2.53 -8.20
CA ALA A 79 -2.03 3.88 -8.11
C ALA A 79 -2.75 4.67 -7.00
N PHE A 80 -2.03 5.59 -6.36
CA PHE A 80 -2.58 6.50 -5.38
C PHE A 80 -2.58 7.93 -5.91
N TYR A 81 -3.55 8.73 -5.48
CA TYR A 81 -3.76 10.11 -5.90
C TYR A 81 -3.93 11.01 -4.68
N ARG A 82 -3.32 12.19 -4.77
CA ARG A 82 -3.45 13.24 -3.76
C ARG A 82 -4.79 13.93 -3.94
N VAL A 83 -5.70 13.69 -3.00
CA VAL A 83 -7.02 14.33 -2.95
C VAL A 83 -6.92 15.49 -1.95
N LYS A 84 -7.27 16.70 -2.41
CA LYS A 84 -7.22 17.91 -1.59
C LYS A 84 -8.60 18.55 -1.54
N TYR A 85 -9.07 18.96 -0.38
CA TYR A 85 -10.29 19.76 -0.26
C TYR A 85 -10.13 21.15 -0.90
N ASN A 86 -11.21 21.65 -1.51
CA ASN A 86 -11.37 23.05 -1.85
C ASN A 86 -11.41 23.91 -0.57
N GLU A 87 -11.04 25.18 -0.71
CA GLU A 87 -11.02 26.11 0.42
C GLU A 87 -12.43 26.25 1.04
N GLY A 88 -12.55 26.03 2.35
CA GLY A 88 -13.82 26.06 3.07
C GLY A 88 -14.64 24.76 3.05
N SER A 89 -14.32 23.78 2.20
CA SER A 89 -15.11 22.55 2.05
C SER A 89 -14.72 21.42 3.02
N SER A 90 -13.70 21.60 3.86
CA SER A 90 -13.14 20.50 4.65
C SER A 90 -13.90 20.14 5.92
N GLY A 91 -14.88 20.95 6.36
CA GLY A 91 -15.67 20.67 7.56
C GLY A 91 -14.84 20.47 8.83
N GLY A 92 -13.72 21.19 8.96
CA GLY A 92 -12.79 21.07 10.10
C GLY A 92 -11.68 20.02 9.91
N ARG A 93 -11.71 19.23 8.83
CA ARG A 93 -10.61 18.35 8.44
C ARG A 93 -9.47 19.15 7.80
N THR A 94 -8.27 18.58 7.76
CA THR A 94 -7.15 19.18 7.04
C THR A 94 -7.38 19.11 5.52
N PRO A 95 -6.67 19.92 4.72
CA PRO A 95 -6.82 19.88 3.26
C PRO A 95 -6.50 18.52 2.63
N TYR A 96 -5.59 17.72 3.22
CA TYR A 96 -5.13 16.43 2.66
C TYR A 96 -5.63 15.23 3.47
N TYR A 97 -6.81 15.36 4.07
CA TYR A 97 -7.37 14.35 4.95
C TYR A 97 -7.60 13.00 4.26
N TRP A 98 -7.94 13.04 2.96
CA TRP A 98 -8.21 11.86 2.13
C TRP A 98 -7.05 11.54 1.18
N ILE A 99 -6.91 10.26 0.85
CA ILE A 99 -6.09 9.76 -0.25
C ILE A 99 -6.98 8.95 -1.20
N GLY A 100 -6.80 9.14 -2.51
CA GLY A 100 -7.53 8.39 -3.52
C GLY A 100 -6.73 7.16 -3.95
N LYS A 101 -7.36 5.99 -4.01
CA LYS A 101 -6.78 4.75 -4.54
C LYS A 101 -7.55 4.31 -5.79
N ASP A 102 -6.84 3.97 -6.85
CA ASP A 102 -7.42 3.60 -8.15
C ASP A 102 -8.33 2.36 -8.05
N LEU A 103 -9.64 2.54 -8.29
CA LEU A 103 -10.62 1.47 -8.15
C LEU A 103 -10.39 0.32 -9.14
N ALA A 104 -9.88 0.63 -10.34
CA ALA A 104 -9.67 -0.37 -11.39
C ALA A 104 -8.73 -1.52 -10.98
N ARG A 105 -7.97 -1.35 -9.89
CA ARG A 105 -7.06 -2.37 -9.33
C ARG A 105 -7.36 -2.74 -7.88
N ALA A 106 -8.52 -2.33 -7.37
CA ALA A 106 -8.93 -2.47 -5.98
C ALA A 106 -10.46 -2.71 -5.85
N ALA A 107 -11.11 -3.27 -6.87
CA ALA A 107 -12.57 -3.44 -6.89
C ALA A 107 -13.07 -4.30 -5.71
N ASP A 108 -12.34 -5.35 -5.38
CA ASP A 108 -12.61 -6.26 -4.26
C ASP A 108 -12.46 -5.58 -2.89
N GLU A 109 -11.66 -4.51 -2.80
CA GLU A 109 -11.49 -3.74 -1.57
C GLU A 109 -12.73 -2.90 -1.28
N VAL A 110 -13.41 -2.37 -2.30
CA VAL A 110 -14.66 -1.61 -2.11
C VAL A 110 -15.74 -2.50 -1.51
N ASP A 111 -15.95 -3.68 -2.09
CA ASP A 111 -16.98 -4.59 -1.63
C ASP A 111 -16.74 -4.97 -0.15
N PHE A 112 -15.47 -5.18 0.24
CA PHE A 112 -15.09 -5.42 1.63
C PHE A 112 -15.42 -4.23 2.55
N TYR A 113 -15.09 -3.00 2.17
CA TYR A 113 -15.39 -1.82 2.98
C TYR A 113 -16.90 -1.54 3.08
N ASP A 114 -17.64 -1.75 2.00
CA ASP A 114 -19.10 -1.58 1.97
C ASP A 114 -19.79 -2.61 2.87
N GLU A 115 -19.33 -3.87 2.87
CA GLU A 115 -19.84 -4.93 3.77
C GLU A 115 -19.57 -4.60 5.25
N ILE A 116 -18.36 -4.17 5.60
CA ILE A 116 -18.02 -3.76 6.97
C ILE A 116 -18.89 -2.57 7.42
N ASN A 117 -19.18 -1.62 6.53
CA ASN A 117 -20.07 -0.50 6.85
C ASN A 117 -21.53 -0.94 7.00
N ALA A 118 -22.00 -1.90 6.20
CA ALA A 118 -23.35 -2.47 6.35
C ALA A 118 -23.50 -3.19 7.69
N LEU A 119 -22.49 -3.99 8.09
CA LEU A 119 -22.45 -4.68 9.38
C LEU A 119 -22.50 -3.67 10.54
N ARG A 120 -21.70 -2.61 10.51
CA ARG A 120 -21.73 -1.53 11.51
C ARG A 120 -23.09 -0.85 11.64
N LYS A 121 -23.75 -0.56 10.50
CA LYS A 121 -25.10 0.04 10.51
C LYS A 121 -26.12 -0.90 11.16
N SER A 122 -26.02 -2.20 10.87
CA SER A 122 -26.93 -3.20 11.44
C SER A 122 -26.77 -3.36 12.96
N GLU A 123 -25.53 -3.32 13.47
CA GLU A 123 -25.26 -3.38 14.92
C GLU A 123 -25.84 -2.16 15.65
N ASN A 124 -25.60 -0.96 15.11
CA ASN A 124 -26.10 0.29 15.69
C ASN A 124 -27.64 0.34 15.70
N ALA A 125 -28.30 -0.21 14.69
CA ALA A 125 -29.76 -0.27 14.61
C ALA A 125 -30.37 -1.20 15.67
N ASN A 126 -29.66 -2.28 16.03
CA ASN A 126 -30.16 -3.29 16.96
C ASN A 126 -29.97 -2.94 18.44
N GLY A 127 -29.27 -1.84 18.76
CA GLY A 127 -29.02 -1.40 20.14
C GLY A 127 -28.24 -2.42 21.00
N SER A 128 -27.72 -3.47 20.39
CA SER A 128 -26.93 -4.49 21.05
C SER A 128 -25.53 -3.93 21.24
N GLY A 129 -25.15 -3.62 22.48
CA GLY A 129 -23.79 -3.19 22.83
C GLY A 129 -22.71 -4.27 22.62
N CYS A 130 -23.03 -5.36 21.91
CA CYS A 130 -22.07 -6.38 21.54
C CYS A 130 -21.22 -5.88 20.36
N GLN A 131 -19.97 -5.49 20.65
CA GLN A 131 -18.97 -5.09 19.66
C GLN A 131 -18.48 -6.31 18.85
N SER A 132 -19.31 -6.88 17.97
CA SER A 132 -18.90 -8.11 17.26
C SER A 132 -17.82 -7.85 16.20
N TRP A 133 -17.61 -6.60 15.78
CA TRP A 133 -16.63 -6.20 14.75
C TRP A 133 -15.57 -5.19 15.23
N ALA A 134 -14.91 -5.47 16.36
CA ALA A 134 -13.80 -4.66 16.87
C ALA A 134 -12.65 -4.47 15.84
N ILE A 135 -12.47 -5.41 14.89
CA ILE A 135 -11.49 -5.29 13.81
C ILE A 135 -11.68 -4.02 12.98
N SER A 136 -12.92 -3.54 12.87
CA SER A 136 -13.24 -2.37 12.07
C SER A 136 -12.61 -1.08 12.64
N GLU A 137 -12.36 -1.02 13.96
CA GLU A 137 -11.67 0.11 14.61
C GLU A 137 -10.20 0.23 14.16
N TYR A 138 -9.62 -0.87 13.69
CA TYR A 138 -8.25 -0.91 13.16
C TYR A 138 -8.18 -0.66 11.64
N MET A 139 -9.33 -0.48 10.98
CA MET A 139 -9.40 -0.18 9.55
C MET A 139 -9.28 1.32 9.28
N LEU A 140 -8.78 1.69 8.09
CA LEU A 140 -8.83 3.08 7.64
C LEU A 140 -10.28 3.55 7.52
N GLU A 141 -10.52 4.81 7.89
CA GLU A 141 -11.78 5.47 7.55
C GLU A 141 -11.95 5.45 6.03
N TYR A 142 -13.14 5.05 5.58
CA TYR A 142 -13.50 4.92 4.19
C TYR A 142 -14.73 5.80 3.93
N ALA A 143 -14.55 6.78 3.03
CA ALA A 143 -15.62 7.71 2.70
C ALA A 143 -16.56 7.19 1.61
N GLY A 144 -16.10 6.27 0.77
CA GLY A 144 -16.81 5.84 -0.43
C GLY A 144 -15.96 5.91 -1.70
N VAL A 145 -16.62 5.74 -2.84
CA VAL A 145 -16.05 5.89 -4.18
C VAL A 145 -16.35 7.28 -4.71
N CYS A 146 -15.33 7.97 -5.22
CA CYS A 146 -15.46 9.31 -5.81
C CYS A 146 -14.90 9.31 -7.22
N ARG A 147 -15.67 9.85 -8.18
CA ARG A 147 -15.21 10.05 -9.55
C ARG A 147 -14.47 11.38 -9.65
N LEU A 148 -13.18 11.32 -9.96
CA LEU A 148 -12.30 12.50 -9.99
C LEU A 148 -11.51 12.57 -11.30
N ARG A 149 -11.27 13.79 -11.78
CA ARG A 149 -10.33 14.04 -12.88
C ARG A 149 -8.90 13.88 -12.37
N VAL A 150 -8.12 12.98 -12.96
CA VAL A 150 -6.74 12.70 -12.59
C VAL A 150 -5.76 13.20 -13.64
N LYS A 151 -4.61 13.73 -13.21
CA LYS A 151 -3.47 14.01 -14.10
C LYS A 151 -2.71 12.72 -14.35
N CYS A 152 -2.75 12.18 -15.56
CA CYS A 152 -1.90 11.06 -15.90
C CYS A 152 -0.54 11.56 -16.42
N PRO A 153 0.57 10.93 -15.98
CA PRO A 153 1.81 11.11 -16.72
C PRO A 153 1.51 10.73 -18.17
N ALA A 154 1.91 11.56 -19.12
CA ALA A 154 1.85 11.22 -20.52
C ALA A 154 2.62 9.91 -20.66
N LYS A 155 1.91 8.78 -20.70
CA LYS A 155 2.53 7.49 -20.92
C LYS A 155 3.25 7.67 -22.24
N ALA A 156 4.56 7.44 -22.25
CA ALA A 156 5.26 7.18 -23.50
C ALA A 156 4.40 6.14 -24.21
N SER A 157 3.73 6.54 -25.29
CA SER A 157 2.64 5.80 -25.92
C SER A 157 3.22 4.53 -26.53
N ALA A 158 3.43 3.52 -25.69
CA ALA A 158 3.85 2.21 -26.09
C ALA A 158 2.63 1.52 -26.68
N HIS A 159 2.49 1.70 -27.99
CA HIS A 159 1.99 0.69 -28.94
C HIS A 159 0.62 0.08 -28.62
N THR A 160 -0.44 0.82 -28.93
CA THR A 160 -1.71 0.22 -29.36
C THR A 160 -2.19 0.94 -30.61
N GLY A 161 -1.91 0.33 -31.78
CA GLY A 161 -2.29 0.77 -33.15
C GLY A 161 -1.21 1.63 -33.83
N SER A 162 -0.45 1.15 -34.83
CA SER A 162 -0.87 1.00 -36.23
C SER A 162 -1.65 2.24 -36.67
N GLU A 163 -1.09 3.19 -37.43
CA GLU A 163 -0.60 3.01 -38.80
C GLU A 163 0.61 3.90 -39.15
N ALA A 164 1.31 3.47 -40.19
CA ALA A 164 2.51 4.06 -40.72
C ALA A 164 2.32 5.51 -41.19
N SER A 165 3.10 6.44 -40.64
CA SER A 165 3.45 7.67 -41.35
C SER A 165 4.86 8.08 -40.99
N SER A 166 5.75 7.83 -41.94
CA SER A 166 7.14 8.29 -41.96
C SER A 166 7.19 9.82 -41.95
N SER A 167 7.65 10.44 -40.87
CA SER A 167 7.94 11.88 -40.89
C SER A 167 9.13 12.26 -40.00
N VAL A 168 10.27 12.32 -40.68
CA VAL A 168 11.43 13.22 -40.56
C VAL A 168 11.55 14.11 -39.31
N ASN A 169 12.56 13.78 -38.50
CA ASN A 169 13.47 14.63 -37.72
C ASN A 169 13.06 16.09 -37.41
N GLY A 170 12.51 16.29 -36.22
CA GLY A 170 12.47 17.59 -35.52
C GLY A 170 12.39 17.39 -34.00
N LYS A 171 13.54 17.43 -33.30
CA LYS A 171 13.60 17.45 -31.82
C LYS A 171 13.16 18.82 -31.31
N SER A 172 11.86 19.06 -31.29
CA SER A 172 11.29 20.12 -30.44
C SER A 172 10.98 19.54 -29.06
N PRO A 173 11.31 20.23 -27.95
CA PRO A 173 10.87 19.84 -26.62
C PRO A 173 9.36 19.98 -26.55
N VAL A 174 8.65 18.92 -26.89
CA VAL A 174 7.19 18.85 -26.78
C VAL A 174 6.88 18.97 -25.29
N SER A 175 6.31 20.12 -24.91
CA SER A 175 5.71 20.35 -23.60
C SER A 175 4.85 19.16 -23.25
N ALA A 176 5.23 18.41 -22.23
CA ALA A 176 4.54 17.21 -21.76
C ALA A 176 3.22 17.63 -21.08
N THR A 177 2.25 18.08 -21.87
CA THR A 177 0.90 18.36 -21.41
C THR A 177 0.29 17.02 -20.98
N GLY A 178 0.18 16.79 -19.68
CA GLY A 178 -0.39 15.55 -19.15
C GLY A 178 -1.83 15.34 -19.62
N VAL A 179 -2.20 14.08 -19.86
CA VAL A 179 -3.58 13.71 -20.20
C VAL A 179 -4.41 13.77 -18.93
N ILE A 180 -5.54 14.47 -18.98
CA ILE A 180 -6.52 14.48 -17.89
C ILE A 180 -7.61 13.47 -18.24
N GLU A 181 -7.86 12.51 -17.35
CA GLU A 181 -8.90 11.49 -17.52
C GLU A 181 -9.75 11.38 -16.25
N GLU A 182 -10.98 10.90 -16.36
CA GLU A 182 -11.82 10.61 -15.21
C GLU A 182 -11.54 9.20 -14.69
N ARG A 183 -11.44 9.06 -13.36
CA ARG A 183 -11.29 7.77 -12.69
C ARG A 183 -12.16 7.69 -11.46
N ASP A 184 -12.64 6.49 -11.18
CA ASP A 184 -13.26 6.16 -9.91
C ASP A 184 -12.16 5.83 -8.89
N LEU A 185 -12.14 6.56 -7.79
CA LEU A 185 -11.15 6.43 -6.71
C LEU A 185 -11.84 6.04 -5.41
N ILE A 186 -11.27 5.06 -4.70
CA ILE A 186 -11.61 4.76 -3.31
C ILE A 186 -11.01 5.86 -2.44
N LEU A 187 -11.83 6.55 -1.64
CA LEU A 187 -11.34 7.58 -0.72
C LEU A 187 -11.12 6.97 0.68
N LEU A 188 -9.84 6.93 1.09
CA LEU A 188 -9.39 6.38 2.36
C LEU A 188 -8.72 7.47 3.22
N ARG A 189 -8.75 7.31 4.55
CA ARG A 189 -8.01 8.19 5.47
C ARG A 189 -6.53 8.22 5.07
N ASN A 190 -6.02 9.42 4.81
CA ASN A 190 -4.60 9.60 4.55
C ASN A 190 -3.80 9.47 5.85
N LEU A 191 -3.07 8.36 6.02
CA LEU A 191 -2.22 8.13 7.19
C LEU A 191 -1.07 9.15 7.34
N HIS A 192 -0.66 9.82 6.27
CA HIS A 192 0.37 10.88 6.34
C HIS A 192 -0.17 12.21 6.84
N ASP A 193 -1.49 12.38 6.87
CA ASP A 193 -2.10 13.63 7.30
C ASP A 193 -1.81 13.93 8.77
N GLY A 194 -1.42 15.16 9.06
CA GLY A 194 -1.01 15.61 10.40
C GLY A 194 0.43 15.24 10.79
N TYR A 195 1.13 14.41 10.03
CA TYR A 195 2.51 14.00 10.32
C TYR A 195 3.53 14.72 9.45
N LYS A 196 4.56 15.34 10.06
CA LYS A 196 5.71 15.90 9.31
C LYS A 196 6.58 14.82 8.68
N LYS A 197 6.76 13.70 9.42
CA LYS A 197 7.51 12.52 9.01
C LYS A 197 6.81 11.30 9.58
N LEU A 198 6.29 10.44 8.71
CA LEU A 198 5.66 9.20 9.09
C LEU A 198 6.60 8.03 8.79
N ARG A 199 6.70 7.10 9.75
CA ARG A 199 7.34 5.80 9.52
C ARG A 199 6.26 4.73 9.49
N LEU A 200 6.28 3.90 8.46
CA LEU A 200 5.30 2.83 8.25
C LEU A 200 6.00 1.49 8.09
N LEU A 201 5.38 0.45 8.64
CA LEU A 201 5.66 -0.94 8.31
C LEU A 201 4.53 -1.44 7.42
N ASP A 202 4.89 -2.08 6.32
CA ASP A 202 3.94 -2.84 5.50
C ASP A 202 4.18 -4.32 5.78
N ILE A 203 3.29 -4.92 6.59
CA ILE A 203 3.37 -6.32 6.99
C ILE A 203 2.23 -7.06 6.32
N LYS A 204 2.58 -8.09 5.57
CA LYS A 204 1.61 -8.99 4.98
C LYS A 204 1.34 -10.17 5.91
N MET A 205 0.10 -10.29 6.35
CA MET A 205 -0.36 -11.32 7.28
C MET A 205 -0.78 -12.60 6.53
N GLY A 206 -0.64 -13.74 7.21
CA GLY A 206 -1.02 -15.07 6.74
C GLY A 206 0.16 -15.94 6.31
N GLU A 207 0.09 -17.23 6.64
CA GLU A 207 1.02 -18.26 6.16
C GLU A 207 0.92 -18.47 4.65
N VAL A 208 -0.30 -18.31 4.10
CA VAL A 208 -0.61 -18.43 2.68
C VAL A 208 -1.13 -17.09 2.18
N THR A 209 -0.39 -16.46 1.26
CA THR A 209 -0.72 -15.10 0.79
C THR A 209 -1.18 -15.03 -0.68
N ALA A 210 -1.24 -16.18 -1.34
CA ALA A 210 -1.73 -16.32 -2.71
C ALA A 210 -2.46 -17.65 -2.90
N VAL A 211 -3.78 -17.56 -3.05
CA VAL A 211 -4.65 -18.69 -3.38
C VAL A 211 -5.09 -18.56 -4.84
N ALA A 212 -5.17 -19.68 -5.56
CA ALA A 212 -5.67 -19.67 -6.94
C ALA A 212 -7.17 -19.32 -6.95
N GLY A 213 -7.59 -18.46 -7.88
CA GLY A 213 -8.97 -17.96 -7.94
C GLY A 213 -9.26 -16.78 -7.01
N TRP A 214 -8.48 -16.61 -5.94
CA TRP A 214 -8.60 -15.44 -5.06
C TRP A 214 -8.21 -14.16 -5.81
N GLN A 215 -9.09 -13.16 -5.85
CA GLN A 215 -8.89 -11.88 -6.56
C GLN A 215 -8.41 -12.08 -8.01
N GLY A 216 -8.94 -13.09 -8.71
CA GLY A 216 -8.55 -13.39 -10.09
C GLY A 216 -7.09 -13.86 -10.25
N LYS A 217 -6.41 -14.26 -9.17
CA LYS A 217 -5.05 -14.81 -9.26
C LYS A 217 -5.07 -16.14 -10.02
N SER A 218 -4.34 -16.18 -11.13
CA SER A 218 -4.16 -17.43 -11.89
C SER A 218 -3.42 -18.49 -11.07
N ARG A 219 -3.60 -19.77 -11.42
CA ARG A 219 -2.91 -20.90 -10.78
C ARG A 219 -1.39 -20.72 -10.78
N PHE A 220 -0.82 -20.20 -11.85
CA PHE A 220 0.61 -19.92 -11.95
C PHE A 220 1.06 -18.81 -10.98
N ARG A 221 0.30 -17.72 -10.87
CA ARG A 221 0.58 -16.64 -9.90
C ARG A 221 0.46 -17.14 -8.46
N ALA A 222 -0.55 -17.97 -8.18
CA ALA A 222 -0.72 -18.61 -6.87
C ALA A 222 0.45 -19.53 -6.54
N TRP A 223 0.87 -20.41 -7.46
CA TRP A 223 2.05 -21.25 -7.28
C TRP A 223 3.34 -20.45 -7.03
N ARG A 224 3.55 -19.37 -7.79
CA ARG A 224 4.68 -18.45 -7.56
C ARG A 224 4.59 -17.81 -6.17
N GLY A 225 3.41 -17.37 -5.77
CA GLY A 225 3.17 -16.82 -4.43
C GLY A 225 3.48 -17.83 -3.33
N HIS A 226 3.03 -19.07 -3.48
CA HIS A 226 3.33 -20.16 -2.55
C HIS A 226 4.84 -20.44 -2.43
N ARG A 227 5.59 -20.36 -3.54
CA ARG A 227 7.05 -20.44 -3.48
C ARG A 227 7.68 -19.29 -2.70
N ILE A 228 7.15 -18.07 -2.83
CA ILE A 228 7.61 -16.92 -2.02
C ILE A 228 7.29 -17.18 -0.55
N ASP A 229 6.06 -17.57 -0.23
CA ASP A 229 5.63 -17.86 1.15
C ASP A 229 6.57 -18.88 1.82
N LYS A 230 6.96 -19.95 1.10
CA LYS A 230 7.91 -20.98 1.57
C LYS A 230 9.34 -20.48 1.85
N HIS A 231 9.76 -19.39 1.23
CA HIS A 231 11.13 -18.85 1.37
C HIS A 231 11.17 -17.53 2.16
N THR A 232 10.05 -17.17 2.81
CA THR A 232 9.90 -15.95 3.59
C THR A 232 9.34 -16.29 4.96
N ASN A 233 9.26 -15.30 5.85
CA ASN A 233 8.77 -15.52 7.20
C ASN A 233 7.28 -15.85 7.28
N SER A 234 6.53 -15.73 6.18
CA SER A 234 5.14 -16.17 6.16
C SER A 234 4.99 -17.61 6.63
N GLN A 235 5.88 -18.52 6.23
CA GLN A 235 5.80 -19.92 6.66
C GLN A 235 6.17 -20.13 8.14
N VAL A 236 7.03 -19.28 8.72
CA VAL A 236 7.60 -19.49 10.06
C VAL A 236 6.83 -18.71 11.12
N GLU A 237 6.51 -17.45 10.83
CA GLU A 237 5.90 -16.50 11.75
C GLU A 237 4.45 -16.18 11.40
N GLY A 238 3.92 -16.69 10.28
CA GLY A 238 2.56 -16.39 9.82
C GLY A 238 2.40 -14.99 9.23
N PHE A 239 3.49 -14.26 8.99
CA PHE A 239 3.50 -12.96 8.31
C PHE A 239 4.88 -12.69 7.70
N ARG A 240 4.99 -11.63 6.90
CA ARG A 240 6.28 -11.11 6.44
C ARG A 240 6.24 -9.61 6.22
N LEU A 241 7.39 -8.99 6.31
CA LEU A 241 7.56 -7.58 5.97
C LEU A 241 7.67 -7.39 4.45
N GLU A 242 6.79 -6.59 3.85
CA GLU A 242 6.84 -6.20 2.43
C GLU A 242 7.64 -4.91 2.23
N GLY A 243 7.64 -3.98 3.19
CA GLY A 243 8.34 -2.70 3.04
C GLY A 243 8.40 -1.81 4.27
N PHE A 244 9.25 -0.79 4.17
CA PHE A 244 9.40 0.29 5.15
C PHE A 244 9.11 1.65 4.49
N GLY A 245 8.09 2.34 4.97
CA GLY A 245 7.95 3.78 4.76
C GLY A 245 8.86 4.52 5.74
N GLY A 246 9.84 5.30 5.24
CA GLY A 246 10.77 6.00 6.13
C GLY A 246 11.77 5.08 6.85
N SER A 247 12.40 4.15 6.10
CA SER A 247 13.35 3.16 6.65
C SER A 247 14.42 3.77 7.57
N PRO A 248 14.67 3.17 8.75
CA PRO A 248 15.71 3.62 9.66
C PRO A 248 17.10 3.49 9.02
N TRP A 249 18.03 4.34 9.43
CA TRP A 249 19.39 4.35 8.87
C TRP A 249 20.11 3.01 9.06
N SER A 250 19.93 2.37 10.22
CA SER A 250 20.51 1.05 10.53
C SER A 250 20.11 -0.03 9.54
N LEU A 251 18.87 0.01 9.05
CA LEU A 251 18.42 -0.93 8.02
C LEU A 251 18.99 -0.57 6.64
N ARG A 252 19.07 0.73 6.33
CA ARG A 252 19.65 1.22 5.07
C ARG A 252 21.14 0.88 4.95
N SER A 253 21.89 0.86 6.06
CA SER A 253 23.31 0.49 6.03
C SER A 253 23.54 -1.00 5.78
N MET A 254 22.53 -1.85 5.98
CA MET A 254 22.58 -3.28 5.66
C MET A 254 22.05 -3.61 4.27
N ASP A 255 21.87 -2.61 3.40
CA ASP A 255 21.30 -2.80 2.07
C ASP A 255 22.24 -3.63 1.17
N PRO A 256 21.88 -4.87 0.80
CA PRO A 256 22.72 -5.77 0.01
C PRO A 256 22.95 -5.25 -1.41
N SER A 257 22.19 -4.24 -1.83
CA SER A 257 22.32 -3.66 -3.17
C SER A 257 23.63 -2.92 -3.41
N ALA A 258 24.37 -2.56 -2.37
CA ALA A 258 25.73 -2.07 -2.52
C ALA A 258 26.63 -3.09 -3.25
N ALA A 259 26.38 -4.39 -3.03
CA ALA A 259 27.08 -5.48 -3.70
C ALA A 259 26.40 -5.94 -5.00
N LEU A 260 25.06 -5.81 -5.12
CA LEU A 260 24.27 -6.36 -6.22
C LEU A 260 23.52 -5.27 -7.01
N LYS A 261 24.26 -4.49 -7.82
CA LYS A 261 23.70 -3.36 -8.58
C LYS A 261 22.52 -3.74 -9.49
N MET A 262 22.54 -4.93 -10.12
CA MET A 262 21.50 -5.34 -11.07
C MET A 262 20.19 -5.84 -10.43
N TYR A 263 20.18 -6.16 -9.13
CA TYR A 263 19.03 -6.76 -8.45
C TYR A 263 18.61 -6.01 -7.19
N LYS A 264 18.93 -4.71 -7.11
CA LYS A 264 18.77 -3.88 -5.91
C LYS A 264 17.39 -4.00 -5.25
N SER A 265 16.31 -3.84 -6.02
CA SER A 265 14.93 -3.87 -5.48
C SER A 265 14.52 -5.27 -5.01
N GLN A 266 14.85 -6.30 -5.78
CA GLN A 266 14.51 -7.69 -5.46
C GLN A 266 15.30 -8.21 -4.26
N ALA A 267 16.60 -7.93 -4.19
CA ALA A 267 17.46 -8.34 -3.08
C ALA A 267 17.01 -7.69 -1.77
N ARG A 268 16.68 -6.39 -1.80
CA ARG A 268 16.15 -5.68 -0.63
C ARG A 268 14.80 -6.22 -0.19
N ARG A 269 13.89 -6.51 -1.13
CA ARG A 269 12.59 -7.12 -0.82
C ARG A 269 12.77 -8.49 -0.16
N LEU A 270 13.65 -9.33 -0.71
CA LEU A 270 13.93 -10.65 -0.14
C LEU A 270 14.57 -10.55 1.24
N GLN A 271 15.46 -9.58 1.47
CA GLN A 271 16.01 -9.31 2.79
C GLN A 271 14.89 -8.97 3.78
N TYR A 272 14.01 -8.03 3.45
CA TYR A 272 12.89 -7.62 4.31
C TYR A 272 11.96 -8.78 4.64
N GLN A 273 11.57 -9.56 3.63
CA GLN A 273 10.64 -10.68 3.79
C GLN A 273 11.21 -11.84 4.62
N ARG A 274 12.51 -11.83 4.92
CA ARG A 274 13.22 -12.83 5.74
C ARG A 274 13.65 -12.30 7.11
N LEU A 275 13.41 -11.01 7.41
CA LEU A 275 13.66 -10.46 8.74
C LEU A 275 12.60 -10.98 9.71
N SER A 276 13.03 -11.56 10.83
CA SER A 276 12.13 -11.90 11.94
C SER A 276 11.39 -10.66 12.45
N ALA A 277 10.24 -10.85 13.08
CA ALA A 277 9.57 -9.77 13.79
C ALA A 277 10.50 -9.08 14.78
N GLN A 278 11.28 -9.87 15.52
CA GLN A 278 12.26 -9.36 16.46
C GLN A 278 13.26 -8.42 15.78
N ASP A 279 13.79 -8.79 14.62
CA ASP A 279 14.78 -7.98 13.90
C ASP A 279 14.14 -6.69 13.36
N PHE A 280 13.06 -6.78 12.59
CA PHE A 280 12.51 -5.58 11.95
C PHE A 280 11.89 -4.61 12.97
N LEU A 281 11.29 -5.08 14.07
CA LEU A 281 10.80 -4.22 15.14
C LEU A 281 11.94 -3.56 15.90
N THR A 282 13.05 -4.25 16.11
CA THR A 282 14.28 -3.67 16.67
C THR A 282 14.79 -2.51 15.83
N PHE A 283 14.82 -2.67 14.49
CA PHE A 283 15.18 -1.58 13.59
C PHE A 283 14.15 -0.45 13.60
N PHE A 284 12.86 -0.78 13.54
CA PHE A 284 11.78 0.20 13.46
C PHE A 284 11.68 1.08 14.70
N LEU A 285 11.77 0.48 15.89
CA LEU A 285 11.67 1.16 17.18
C LEU A 285 13.00 1.74 17.66
N ASP A 286 14.09 1.48 16.94
CA ASP A 286 15.47 1.86 17.29
C ASP A 286 15.94 1.31 18.65
N MET A 287 15.65 0.03 18.91
CA MET A 287 15.98 -0.64 20.17
C MET A 287 17.43 -1.13 20.23
N ARG A 288 18.33 -0.64 19.36
CA ARG A 288 19.72 -1.15 19.27
C ARG A 288 20.52 -0.93 20.56
N HIS A 289 20.30 0.18 21.25
CA HIS A 289 20.90 0.44 22.57
C HIS A 289 20.44 -0.55 23.62
N ALA A 290 19.26 -1.13 23.44
CA ALA A 290 18.78 -2.15 24.35
C ALA A 290 19.60 -3.43 24.16
N TYR A 291 20.11 -3.72 22.94
CA TYR A 291 20.94 -4.89 22.60
C TYR A 291 22.46 -4.70 22.69
N SER A 292 22.99 -3.56 23.14
CA SER A 292 24.44 -3.43 23.38
C SER A 292 24.91 -4.42 24.46
N SER A 293 26.20 -4.76 24.53
CA SER A 293 26.76 -5.61 25.59
C SER A 293 26.34 -5.17 27.01
N ASP A 294 26.25 -3.86 27.20
CA ASP A 294 25.88 -3.22 28.47
C ASP A 294 24.39 -2.82 28.49
N GLY A 295 23.64 -3.20 27.46
CA GLY A 295 22.24 -2.85 27.26
C GLY A 295 21.29 -3.76 28.03
N PRO A 296 20.08 -3.29 28.36
CA PRO A 296 19.08 -4.05 29.11
C PRO A 296 18.58 -5.34 28.41
N LEU A 297 18.99 -5.63 27.18
CA LEU A 297 18.67 -6.84 26.39
C LEU A 297 19.89 -7.73 26.09
N SER A 298 21.06 -7.48 26.67
CA SER A 298 22.23 -8.34 26.43
C SER A 298 22.12 -9.73 27.05
N GLN A 299 21.22 -9.90 28.02
CA GLN A 299 20.87 -11.18 28.64
C GLN A 299 19.56 -11.67 28.02
N GLY A 300 19.57 -12.91 27.51
CA GLY A 300 18.45 -13.50 26.75
C GLY A 300 17.11 -13.31 27.46
N ARG A 301 16.23 -12.53 26.85
CA ARG A 301 14.89 -12.24 27.36
C ARG A 301 13.89 -13.29 26.96
N THR A 302 12.82 -13.43 27.74
CA THR A 302 11.67 -14.21 27.29
C THR A 302 10.90 -13.45 26.19
N PRO A 303 10.13 -14.14 25.35
CA PRO A 303 9.26 -13.49 24.37
C PRO A 303 8.33 -12.43 24.97
N GLU A 304 7.81 -12.66 26.17
CA GLU A 304 6.90 -11.75 26.88
C GLU A 304 7.59 -10.43 27.23
N GLU A 305 8.81 -10.49 27.79
CA GLU A 305 9.58 -9.28 28.13
C GLU A 305 9.94 -8.47 26.88
N TYR A 306 10.16 -9.13 25.75
CA TYR A 306 10.39 -8.46 24.47
C TYR A 306 9.13 -7.72 23.99
N ILE A 307 7.96 -8.37 24.07
CA ILE A 307 6.68 -7.76 23.70
C ILE A 307 6.38 -6.55 24.58
N GLU A 308 6.58 -6.65 25.90
CA GLU A 308 6.40 -5.52 26.81
C GLU A 308 7.28 -4.33 26.42
N LEU A 309 8.55 -4.57 26.08
CA LEU A 309 9.45 -3.51 25.61
C LEU A 309 8.99 -2.89 24.30
N VAL A 310 8.54 -3.69 23.34
CA VAL A 310 7.97 -3.21 22.07
C VAL A 310 6.78 -2.30 22.35
N LEU A 311 5.83 -2.74 23.19
CA LEU A 311 4.65 -1.96 23.57
C LEU A 311 5.04 -0.66 24.28
N LEU A 312 5.94 -0.72 25.25
CA LEU A 312 6.46 0.46 25.94
C LEU A 312 7.08 1.47 24.97
N GLN A 313 7.80 1.02 23.94
CA GLN A 313 8.40 1.90 22.94
C GLN A 313 7.39 2.47 21.94
N ILE A 314 6.28 1.76 21.69
CA ILE A 314 5.17 2.28 20.89
C ILE A 314 4.43 3.36 21.68
N LEU A 315 4.14 3.15 22.97
CA LEU A 315 3.38 4.06 23.82
C LEU A 315 4.14 5.34 24.22
N ARG A 316 5.47 5.35 24.15
CA ARG A 316 6.31 6.52 24.48
C ARG A 316 6.32 7.62 23.41
N LYS A 317 5.71 7.37 22.25
CA LYS A 317 5.69 8.31 21.10
C LYS A 317 4.31 8.90 20.92
#